data_AF-A0A3R7PHQ9-F1
#
_entry.id   AF-A0A3R7PHQ9-F1
#
_cell.length_a   1.000
_cell.length_b   1.000
_cell.length_c   1.000
_cell.angle_alpha   90.00
_cell.angle_beta   90.00
_cell.angle_gamma   90.00
#
_symmetry.space_group_name_H-M   'P 1'
#
loop_
_entity.id
_entity.type
_entity.pdbx_description
1 polymer ?
#
loop_
_entity_poly.entity_id
_entity_poly.type
_entity_poly.pdbx_seq_one_letter_code
_entity_poly.pdbx_strand_id
1 'polypeptide(L)'
;MWGEFEDERRDQPTSTTRKTLPKSDEALPSEDLNQVDVPDESLSLKDRIIHHLAASKVVLKSQQRYEPDFTYEERRNIAETMLDEKPGQFLYRFGKFLQREHLTYFLKYEGNPEIDHYLTETMKNLNKHTSKITVKNRRYGAMQRLRKSGDYFSEKEMERRNPLLYDHLIGKHMTAEERKEKYTVEKYEAR
;
A
#
# COMPACT_ATOMS: atom_id res chain seq x y z
N MET A 1 -8.71 36.55 -31.26
CA MET A 1 -7.86 37.38 -30.37
C MET A 1 -8.30 37.02 -28.96
N TRP A 2 -7.45 36.30 -28.22
CA TRP A 2 -7.77 35.78 -26.89
C TRP A 2 -7.86 36.96 -25.91
N GLY A 3 -9.04 37.09 -25.27
CA GLY A 3 -9.30 38.10 -24.25
C GLY A 3 -8.78 37.67 -22.89
N GLU A 4 -8.20 38.65 -22.19
CA GLU A 4 -7.72 38.62 -20.82
C GLU A 4 -8.82 38.10 -19.86
N PHE A 5 -8.48 37.11 -19.04
CA PHE A 5 -9.29 36.71 -17.90
C PHE A 5 -8.44 36.94 -16.65
N GLU A 6 -8.61 38.11 -16.04
CA GLU A 6 -7.95 38.47 -14.79
C GLU A 6 -8.49 37.61 -13.64
N ASP A 7 -7.53 37.19 -12.83
CA ASP A 7 -7.62 36.39 -11.63
C ASP A 7 -8.23 37.22 -10.49
N GLU A 8 -9.28 36.70 -9.83
CA GLU A 8 -9.59 36.99 -8.43
C GLU A 8 -10.85 36.23 -7.98
N ARG A 9 -10.68 35.17 -7.17
CA ARG A 9 -11.36 35.00 -5.87
C ARG A 9 -11.03 33.65 -5.18
N ARG A 10 -10.13 33.76 -4.20
CA ARG A 10 -10.16 33.19 -2.83
C ARG A 10 -10.31 31.67 -2.69
N ASP A 11 -9.19 31.04 -2.30
CA ASP A 11 -9.17 29.81 -1.52
C ASP A 11 -10.09 29.91 -0.29
N GLN A 12 -11.05 28.99 -0.20
CA GLN A 12 -11.75 28.69 1.05
C GLN A 12 -11.68 27.19 1.31
N PRO A 13 -11.20 26.74 2.49
CA PRO A 13 -11.18 25.32 2.83
C PRO A 13 -12.60 24.80 3.05
N THR A 14 -13.02 23.81 2.29
CA THR A 14 -14.28 23.11 2.50
C THR A 14 -14.19 22.22 3.74
N SER A 15 -14.80 22.67 4.83
CA SER A 15 -15.00 21.88 6.04
C SER A 15 -16.04 20.78 5.77
N THR A 16 -15.57 19.54 5.64
CA THR A 16 -16.46 18.37 5.60
C THR A 16 -16.94 18.07 7.03
N THR A 17 -18.15 18.53 7.36
CA THR A 17 -18.85 18.18 8.59
C THR A 17 -19.24 16.70 8.58
N ARG A 18 -18.59 15.87 9.40
CA ARG A 18 -19.07 14.52 9.71
C ARG A 18 -20.21 14.63 10.73
N LYS A 19 -21.37 14.11 10.35
CA LYS A 19 -22.57 13.98 11.18
C LYS A 19 -22.33 12.88 12.24
N THR A 20 -22.39 13.22 13.52
CA THR A 20 -22.34 12.28 14.64
C THR A 20 -23.77 11.88 15.06
N LEU A 21 -23.99 10.58 15.28
CA LEU A 21 -25.21 10.00 15.86
C LEU A 21 -24.92 9.66 17.35
N PRO A 22 -25.93 9.66 18.25
CA PRO A 22 -25.73 9.76 19.69
C PRO A 22 -25.37 8.43 20.35
N LYS A 23 -24.65 8.54 21.48
CA LYS A 23 -24.28 7.45 22.39
C LYS A 23 -25.52 6.94 23.14
N SER A 24 -25.73 5.62 23.10
CA SER A 24 -26.49 4.89 24.10
C SER A 24 -25.51 4.08 24.94
N ASP A 25 -25.51 4.36 26.25
CA ASP A 25 -24.66 3.71 27.24
C ASP A 25 -25.22 2.32 27.58
N GLU A 26 -24.45 1.27 27.28
CA GLU A 26 -24.60 -0.05 27.92
C GLU A 26 -23.20 -0.59 28.20
N ALA A 27 -22.86 -0.67 29.49
CA ALA A 27 -21.60 -1.15 30.02
C ALA A 27 -21.64 -2.66 30.22
N LEU A 28 -20.70 -3.39 29.59
CA LEU A 28 -20.38 -4.80 29.84
C LEU A 28 -18.90 -5.06 29.40
N PRO A 29 -18.21 -6.07 29.95
CA PRO A 29 -17.04 -5.88 30.80
C PRO A 29 -15.69 -5.83 30.07
N SER A 30 -14.74 -5.18 30.73
CA SER A 30 -13.32 -5.09 30.38
C SER A 30 -12.66 -6.46 30.28
N GLU A 31 -12.45 -6.94 29.05
CA GLU A 31 -11.40 -7.91 28.76
C GLU A 31 -10.07 -7.18 28.61
N ASP A 32 -9.21 -7.45 29.60
CA ASP A 32 -7.87 -6.94 29.75
C ASP A 32 -6.96 -7.49 28.63
N LEU A 33 -6.75 -6.69 27.58
CA LEU A 33 -5.82 -7.00 26.48
C LEU A 33 -4.80 -5.87 26.26
N ASN A 34 -4.31 -5.25 27.33
CA ASN A 34 -3.17 -4.33 27.23
C ASN A 34 -2.19 -4.52 28.38
N GLN A 35 -1.63 -5.73 28.47
CA GLN A 35 -0.26 -5.86 28.94
C GLN A 35 0.63 -5.37 27.79
N VAL A 36 0.88 -4.07 27.76
CA VAL A 36 1.91 -3.48 26.91
C VAL A 36 3.22 -3.98 27.48
N ASP A 37 3.78 -5.04 26.88
CA ASP A 37 5.15 -5.48 27.16
C ASP A 37 6.08 -4.30 26.88
N VAL A 38 6.45 -3.61 27.96
CA VAL A 38 7.57 -2.69 27.98
C VAL A 38 8.78 -3.51 27.52
N PRO A 39 9.49 -3.10 26.45
CA PRO A 39 10.70 -3.79 26.05
C PRO A 39 11.67 -3.75 27.23
N ASP A 40 11.92 -4.91 27.83
CA ASP A 40 12.96 -5.08 28.83
C ASP A 40 14.29 -4.71 28.14
N GLU A 41 14.83 -3.53 28.47
CA GLU A 41 16.07 -3.01 27.89
C GLU A 41 17.30 -3.90 28.18
N SER A 42 17.14 -4.95 28.99
CA SER A 42 18.19 -5.92 29.29
C SER A 42 18.37 -7.02 28.23
N LEU A 43 17.44 -7.16 27.29
CA LEU A 43 17.50 -8.23 26.28
C LEU A 43 18.43 -7.89 25.11
N SER A 44 19.14 -8.91 24.62
CA SER A 44 19.96 -8.80 23.40
C SER A 44 19.14 -8.26 22.24
N LEU A 45 19.77 -7.45 21.37
CA LEU A 45 19.12 -6.94 20.17
C LEU A 45 18.56 -8.08 19.30
N LYS A 46 19.21 -9.25 19.32
CA LYS A 46 18.70 -10.48 18.68
C LYS A 46 17.34 -10.88 19.25
N ASP A 47 17.22 -10.97 20.57
CA ASP A 47 15.98 -11.38 21.24
C ASP A 47 14.86 -10.38 21.01
N ARG A 48 15.15 -9.07 20.98
CA ARG A 48 14.17 -8.03 20.65
C ARG A 48 13.59 -8.21 19.24
N ILE A 49 14.44 -8.54 18.26
CA ILE A 49 14.03 -8.84 16.88
C ILE A 49 13.10 -10.05 16.85
N ILE A 50 13.51 -11.13 17.51
CA ILE A 50 12.77 -12.39 17.53
C ILE A 50 11.42 -12.21 18.24
N HIS A 51 11.41 -11.56 19.42
CA HIS A 51 10.21 -11.22 20.17
C HIS A 51 9.22 -10.42 19.32
N HIS A 52 9.68 -9.36 18.66
CA HIS A 52 8.84 -8.55 17.79
C HIS A 52 8.21 -9.35 16.65
N LEU A 53 8.96 -10.26 16.02
CA LEU A 53 8.42 -11.12 14.96
C LEU A 53 7.45 -12.17 15.51
N ALA A 54 7.75 -12.78 16.64
CA ALA A 54 6.90 -13.77 17.29
C ALA A 54 5.57 -13.16 17.74
N ALA A 55 5.59 -11.95 18.31
CA ALA A 55 4.40 -11.19 18.71
C ALA A 55 3.59 -10.67 17.51
N SER A 56 4.26 -10.37 16.38
CA SER A 56 3.57 -9.93 15.17
C SER A 56 2.80 -11.06 14.48
N LYS A 57 1.75 -10.71 13.71
CA LYS A 57 0.97 -11.69 12.89
C LYS A 57 1.65 -12.09 11.57
N VAL A 58 2.98 -12.07 11.52
CA VAL A 58 3.74 -12.38 10.30
C VAL A 58 3.80 -13.89 10.04
N VAL A 59 3.68 -14.29 8.77
CA VAL A 59 3.80 -15.69 8.35
C VAL A 59 5.28 -16.09 8.29
N LEU A 60 5.75 -16.77 9.34
CA LEU A 60 7.14 -17.24 9.46
C LEU A 60 7.40 -18.47 8.57
N LYS A 61 6.46 -19.43 8.57
CA LYS A 61 6.54 -20.66 7.78
C LYS A 61 5.20 -20.90 7.08
N SER A 62 5.24 -21.59 5.94
CA SER A 62 4.01 -22.01 5.25
C SER A 62 3.28 -23.01 6.14
N GLN A 63 1.98 -22.79 6.36
CA GLN A 63 1.12 -23.61 7.18
C GLN A 63 -0.05 -24.13 6.35
N GLN A 64 -0.45 -25.39 6.55
CA GLN A 64 -1.60 -25.97 5.85
C GLN A 64 -2.92 -25.46 6.43
N ARG A 65 -4.00 -25.44 5.64
CA ARG A 65 -5.31 -24.87 6.04
C ARG A 65 -5.95 -25.54 7.27
N TYR A 66 -5.51 -26.75 7.64
CA TYR A 66 -6.06 -27.53 8.76
C TYR A 66 -5.07 -27.68 9.92
N GLU A 67 -3.92 -27.01 9.87
CA GLU A 67 -2.95 -27.03 10.96
C GLU A 67 -3.28 -25.92 11.97
N PRO A 68 -3.10 -26.18 13.28
CA PRO A 68 -3.26 -25.16 14.30
C PRO A 68 -2.18 -24.09 14.18
N ASP A 69 -2.53 -22.83 14.45
CA ASP A 69 -1.56 -21.72 14.42
C ASP A 69 -0.36 -21.99 15.33
N PHE A 70 0.84 -21.61 14.88
CA PHE A 70 2.05 -21.75 15.69
C PHE A 70 1.93 -20.99 17.01
N THR A 71 2.32 -21.65 18.10
CA THR A 71 2.45 -21.03 19.41
C THR A 71 3.56 -19.97 19.42
N TYR A 72 3.53 -19.08 20.40
CA TYR A 72 4.54 -18.02 20.52
C TYR A 72 5.97 -18.58 20.58
N GLU A 73 6.19 -19.65 21.35
CA GLU A 73 7.52 -20.27 21.49
C GLU A 73 8.00 -20.92 20.19
N GLU A 74 7.11 -21.60 19.46
CA GLU A 74 7.43 -22.16 18.15
C GLU A 74 7.79 -21.06 17.14
N ARG A 75 7.04 -19.95 17.16
CA ARG A 75 7.34 -18.78 16.33
C ARG A 75 8.71 -18.19 16.67
N ARG A 76 9.04 -18.09 17.95
CA ARG A 76 10.35 -17.64 18.45
C ARG A 76 11.46 -18.52 17.89
N ASN A 77 11.34 -19.84 18.03
CA ASN A 77 12.35 -20.80 17.57
C ASN A 77 12.52 -20.77 16.03
N ILE A 78 11.43 -20.66 15.28
CA ILE A 78 11.50 -20.55 13.81
C ILE A 78 12.21 -19.25 13.38
N ALA A 79 11.90 -18.13 14.02
CA ALA A 79 12.55 -16.86 13.69
C ALA A 79 14.05 -16.86 14.09
N GLU A 80 14.39 -17.44 15.23
CA GLU A 80 15.77 -17.57 15.69
C GLU A 80 16.62 -18.42 14.73
N THR A 81 16.14 -19.62 14.39
CA THR A 81 16.82 -20.52 13.45
C THR A 81 17.05 -19.87 12.09
N MET A 82 16.06 -19.16 11.54
CA MET A 82 16.22 -18.44 10.28
C MET A 82 17.26 -17.31 10.34
N LEU A 83 17.31 -16.59 11.47
CA LEU A 83 18.26 -15.49 11.67
C LEU A 83 19.70 -16.00 11.77
N ASP A 84 19.91 -17.11 12.46
CA ASP A 84 21.23 -17.71 12.65
C ASP A 84 21.75 -18.42 11.38
N GLU A 85 20.88 -19.14 10.66
CA GLU A 85 21.28 -19.85 9.45
C GLU A 85 21.55 -18.92 8.27
N LYS A 86 20.62 -17.99 7.98
CA LYS A 86 20.65 -17.15 6.77
C LYS A 86 20.16 -15.72 7.05
N PRO A 87 21.02 -14.85 7.61
CA PRO A 87 20.65 -13.47 7.94
C PRO A 87 20.22 -12.64 6.71
N GLY A 88 20.79 -12.87 5.53
CA GLY A 88 20.39 -12.19 4.28
C GLY A 88 18.97 -12.55 3.85
N GLN A 89 18.65 -13.84 3.82
CA GLN A 89 17.30 -14.34 3.49
C GLN A 89 16.26 -13.88 4.53
N PHE A 90 16.65 -13.84 5.81
CA PHE A 90 15.82 -13.30 6.88
C PHE A 90 15.47 -11.83 6.61
N LEU A 91 16.46 -11.01 6.26
CA LEU A 91 16.26 -9.59 5.98
C LEU A 91 15.39 -9.36 4.74
N TYR A 92 15.60 -10.13 3.68
CA TYR A 92 14.76 -10.10 2.48
C TYR A 92 13.28 -10.39 2.80
N ARG A 93 13.01 -11.42 3.61
CA ARG A 93 11.64 -11.86 3.91
C ARG A 93 10.94 -10.97 4.94
N PHE A 94 11.66 -10.61 6.00
CA PHE A 94 11.09 -9.97 7.19
C PHE A 94 11.45 -8.50 7.35
N GLY A 95 12.35 -7.96 6.53
CA GLY A 95 12.85 -6.58 6.65
C GLY A 95 11.74 -5.53 6.70
N LYS A 96 10.67 -5.71 5.91
CA LYS A 96 9.50 -4.81 5.92
C LYS A 96 8.74 -4.73 7.24
N PHE A 97 8.91 -5.72 8.12
CA PHE A 97 8.28 -5.77 9.44
C PHE A 97 9.24 -5.38 10.57
N LEU A 98 10.53 -5.13 10.27
CA LEU A 98 11.50 -4.72 11.26
C LEU A 98 11.44 -3.21 11.53
N GLN A 99 11.82 -2.83 12.75
CA GLN A 99 11.99 -1.43 13.13
C GLN A 99 13.40 -0.94 12.83
N ARG A 100 13.61 0.38 12.83
CA ARG A 100 14.91 0.97 12.52
C ARG A 100 16.00 0.52 13.49
N GLU A 101 15.64 0.36 14.76
CA GLU A 101 16.55 -0.11 15.81
C GLU A 101 17.08 -1.52 15.53
N HIS A 102 16.23 -2.38 14.97
CA HIS A 102 16.53 -3.78 14.68
C HIS A 102 17.56 -3.92 13.56
N LEU A 103 17.58 -2.95 12.64
CA LEU A 103 18.52 -2.95 11.51
C LEU A 103 19.97 -2.76 11.96
N THR A 104 20.20 -2.17 13.14
CA THR A 104 21.55 -2.01 13.69
C THR A 104 22.22 -3.35 14.00
N TYR A 105 21.43 -4.41 14.24
CA TYR A 105 21.93 -5.77 14.43
C TYR A 105 22.72 -6.30 13.23
N PHE A 106 22.34 -5.90 12.02
CA PHE A 106 22.92 -6.42 10.78
C PHE A 106 24.24 -5.74 10.42
N LEU A 107 24.62 -4.64 11.11
CA LEU A 107 25.92 -3.98 10.90
C LEU A 107 27.10 -4.91 11.21
N LYS A 108 26.91 -5.93 12.05
CA LYS A 108 27.95 -6.94 12.31
C LYS A 108 28.28 -7.83 11.10
N TYR A 109 27.44 -7.81 10.07
CA TYR A 109 27.65 -8.54 8.81
C TYR A 109 28.09 -7.62 7.66
N GLU A 110 28.55 -6.40 7.99
CA GLU A 110 29.08 -5.45 7.01
C GLU A 110 30.18 -6.09 6.17
N GLY A 111 30.10 -5.92 4.85
CA GLY A 111 30.99 -6.56 3.89
C GLY A 111 30.38 -7.77 3.18
N ASN A 112 29.22 -8.26 3.62
CA ASN A 112 28.42 -9.17 2.81
C ASN A 112 27.51 -8.36 1.86
N PRO A 113 27.75 -8.40 0.53
CA PRO A 113 27.00 -7.58 -0.43
C PRO A 113 25.50 -7.90 -0.47
N GLU A 114 25.09 -9.13 -0.15
CA GLU A 114 23.68 -9.52 -0.09
C GLU A 114 22.97 -8.82 1.08
N ILE A 115 23.58 -8.85 2.26
CA ILE A 115 23.00 -8.26 3.47
C ILE A 115 23.01 -6.74 3.35
N ASP A 116 24.09 -6.14 2.86
CA ASP A 116 24.20 -4.70 2.66
C ASP A 116 23.15 -4.20 1.67
N HIS A 117 22.91 -4.93 0.57
CA HIS A 117 21.85 -4.62 -0.38
C HIS A 117 20.47 -4.58 0.29
N TYR A 118 20.08 -5.67 0.95
CA TYR A 118 18.77 -5.75 1.61
C TYR A 118 18.62 -4.79 2.79
N LEU A 119 19.72 -4.47 3.48
CA LEU A 119 19.75 -3.49 4.56
C LEU A 119 19.43 -2.09 4.02
N THR A 120 20.11 -1.67 2.94
CA THR A 120 19.84 -0.38 2.31
C THR A 120 18.43 -0.29 1.73
N GLU A 121 17.93 -1.37 1.14
CA GLU A 121 16.57 -1.43 0.60
C GLU A 121 15.52 -1.32 1.71
N THR A 122 15.72 -2.07 2.80
CA THR A 122 14.82 -2.05 3.97
C THR A 122 14.80 -0.66 4.61
N MET A 123 15.95 0.00 4.77
CA MET A 123 16.01 1.37 5.28
C MET A 123 15.27 2.37 4.40
N LYS A 124 15.39 2.26 3.06
CA LYS A 124 14.67 3.11 2.10
C LYS A 124 13.15 2.91 2.19
N ASN A 125 12.71 1.66 2.38
CA ASN A 125 11.30 1.30 2.46
C ASN A 125 10.65 1.73 3.78
N LEU A 126 11.40 1.70 4.88
CA LEU A 126 10.92 2.13 6.19
C LEU A 126 10.65 3.65 6.24
N ASN A 127 11.34 4.42 5.40
CA ASN A 127 11.05 5.84 5.24
C ASN A 127 9.71 6.03 4.50
N LYS A 128 8.67 6.38 5.28
CA LYS A 128 7.30 6.58 4.80
C LYS A 128 7.20 7.68 3.74
N HIS A 129 8.06 8.70 3.79
CA HIS A 129 8.03 9.80 2.83
C HIS A 129 8.54 9.36 1.45
N THR A 130 9.72 8.73 1.42
CA THR A 130 10.30 8.19 0.18
C THR A 130 9.41 7.12 -0.43
N SER A 131 8.86 6.20 0.38
CA SER A 131 7.94 5.17 -0.09
C SER A 131 6.68 5.76 -0.75
N LYS A 132 6.07 6.78 -0.15
CA LYS A 132 4.92 7.50 -0.74
C LYS A 132 5.28 8.15 -2.08
N ILE A 133 6.45 8.77 -2.18
CA ILE A 133 6.93 9.40 -3.42
C ILE A 133 7.16 8.34 -4.49
N THR A 134 7.82 7.23 -4.17
CA THR A 134 8.08 6.13 -5.11
C THR A 134 6.77 5.57 -5.67
N VAL A 135 5.73 5.38 -4.84
CA VAL A 135 4.41 4.94 -5.31
C VAL A 135 3.78 5.97 -6.24
N LYS A 136 3.84 7.26 -5.92
CA LYS A 136 3.34 8.35 -6.79
C LYS A 136 4.06 8.36 -8.13
N ASN A 137 5.39 8.28 -8.12
CA ASN A 137 6.22 8.26 -9.33
C ASN A 137 5.93 7.04 -10.21
N ARG A 138 5.75 5.86 -9.60
CA ARG A 138 5.36 4.64 -10.32
C ARG A 138 3.98 4.77 -10.97
N ARG A 139 3.00 5.29 -10.23
CA ARG A 139 1.64 5.54 -10.75
C ARG A 139 1.65 6.56 -11.88
N TYR A 140 2.40 7.64 -11.71
CA TYR A 140 2.60 8.64 -12.74
C TYR A 140 3.23 8.04 -14.00
N GLY A 141 4.31 7.26 -13.86
CA GLY A 141 4.93 6.57 -14.99
C GLY A 141 3.99 5.60 -15.70
N ALA A 142 3.14 4.88 -14.96
CA ALA A 142 2.11 4.04 -15.56
C ALA A 142 1.07 4.86 -16.34
N MET A 143 0.58 5.96 -15.76
CA MET A 143 -0.35 6.88 -16.43
C MET A 143 0.28 7.48 -17.71
N GLN A 144 1.55 7.86 -17.66
CA GLN A 144 2.28 8.36 -18.81
C GLN A 144 2.39 7.33 -19.94
N ARG A 145 2.63 6.06 -19.60
CA ARG A 145 2.60 4.97 -20.60
C ARG A 145 1.23 4.81 -21.24
N LEU A 146 0.16 4.85 -20.45
CA LEU A 146 -1.23 4.77 -20.96
C LEU A 146 -1.60 5.96 -21.84
N ARG A 147 -1.11 7.15 -21.50
CA ARG A 147 -1.30 8.35 -22.31
C ARG A 147 -0.53 8.27 -23.63
N LYS A 148 0.69 7.73 -23.60
CA LYS A 148 1.53 7.56 -24.80
C LYS A 148 0.97 6.52 -25.76
N SER A 149 0.37 5.42 -25.26
CA SER A 149 -0.29 4.43 -26.12
C SER A 149 -1.55 4.99 -26.79
N GLY A 150 -2.21 5.98 -26.19
CA GLY A 150 -3.41 6.63 -26.74
C GLY A 150 -4.70 5.82 -26.57
N ASP A 151 -4.63 4.49 -26.56
CA ASP A 151 -5.80 3.62 -26.54
C ASP A 151 -6.64 3.76 -25.25
N TYR A 152 -5.99 3.75 -24.08
CA TYR A 152 -6.68 3.65 -22.79
C TYR A 152 -7.62 4.82 -22.48
N PHE A 153 -7.26 6.03 -22.94
CA PHE A 153 -8.06 7.24 -22.76
C PHE A 153 -8.87 7.62 -24.00
N SER A 154 -8.95 6.72 -24.99
CA SER A 154 -9.85 6.89 -26.13
C SER A 154 -11.31 6.83 -25.66
N GLU A 155 -12.19 7.52 -26.38
CA GLU A 155 -13.60 7.59 -26.06
C GLU A 155 -14.25 6.19 -26.03
N LYS A 156 -13.93 5.36 -27.01
CA LYS A 156 -14.36 3.96 -27.12
C LYS A 156 -13.96 3.13 -25.89
N GLU A 157 -12.72 3.28 -25.41
CA GLU A 157 -12.25 2.57 -24.21
C GLU A 157 -12.81 3.13 -22.89
N MET A 158 -13.16 4.42 -22.84
CA MET A 158 -13.85 5.00 -21.69
C MET A 158 -15.27 4.45 -21.57
N GLU A 159 -16.02 4.43 -22.67
CA GLU A 159 -17.36 3.86 -22.74
C GLU A 159 -17.35 2.37 -22.44
N ARG A 160 -16.43 1.59 -23.03
CA ARG A 160 -16.30 0.14 -22.77
C ARG A 160 -16.11 -0.18 -21.30
N ARG A 161 -15.31 0.63 -20.57
CA ARG A 161 -14.99 0.39 -19.16
C ARG A 161 -16.11 0.82 -18.21
N ASN A 162 -16.79 1.92 -18.50
CA ASN A 162 -17.91 2.38 -17.69
C ASN A 162 -18.96 3.11 -18.55
N PRO A 163 -19.91 2.37 -19.15
CA PRO A 163 -20.90 2.94 -20.05
C PRO A 163 -21.80 3.99 -19.38
N LEU A 164 -22.20 3.75 -18.13
CA LEU A 164 -23.10 4.64 -17.39
C LEU A 164 -22.43 5.97 -17.06
N LEU A 165 -21.16 5.94 -16.65
CA LEU A 165 -20.39 7.16 -16.40
C LEU A 165 -20.13 7.94 -17.70
N TYR A 166 -19.89 7.22 -18.80
CA TYR A 166 -19.73 7.81 -20.13
C TYR A 166 -20.99 8.56 -20.57
N ASP A 167 -22.17 7.95 -20.44
CA ASP A 167 -23.43 8.61 -20.78
C ASP A 167 -23.65 9.89 -19.96
N HIS A 168 -23.37 9.82 -18.65
CA HIS A 168 -23.52 10.98 -17.77
C HIS A 168 -22.54 12.13 -18.03
N LEU A 169 -21.34 11.88 -18.54
CA LEU A 169 -20.31 12.91 -18.72
C LEU A 169 -20.17 13.37 -20.18
N ILE A 170 -20.45 12.49 -21.14
CA ILE A 170 -20.26 12.72 -22.57
C ILE A 170 -21.58 12.50 -23.31
N GLY A 171 -22.19 11.31 -23.19
CA GLY A 171 -23.35 10.90 -24.00
C GLY A 171 -24.55 11.84 -23.95
N LYS A 172 -24.88 12.38 -22.77
CA LYS A 172 -25.99 13.35 -22.59
C LYS A 172 -25.72 14.73 -23.20
N HIS A 173 -24.45 15.07 -23.39
CA HIS A 173 -24.02 16.34 -23.96
C HIS A 173 -23.76 16.26 -25.47
N MET A 174 -23.77 15.06 -26.05
CA MET A 174 -23.67 14.87 -27.50
C MET A 174 -24.93 15.39 -28.21
N THR A 175 -24.71 16.09 -29.31
CA THR A 175 -25.75 16.52 -30.23
C THR A 175 -26.41 15.33 -30.93
N ALA A 176 -27.59 15.55 -31.51
CA ALA A 176 -28.29 14.51 -32.25
C ALA A 176 -27.53 14.06 -33.50
N GLU A 177 -26.68 14.92 -34.08
CA GLU A 177 -25.85 14.64 -35.25
C GLU A 177 -24.66 13.76 -34.88
N GLU A 178 -23.86 14.16 -33.88
CA GLU A 178 -22.72 13.38 -33.36
C GLU A 178 -23.14 11.98 -32.89
N ARG A 179 -24.31 11.88 -32.25
CA ARG A 179 -24.88 10.60 -31.82
C ARG A 179 -25.20 9.70 -33.01
N LYS A 180 -25.76 10.25 -34.09
CA LYS A 180 -26.05 9.48 -35.31
C LYS A 180 -24.77 9.05 -36.00
N GLU A 181 -23.77 9.92 -36.10
CA GLU A 181 -22.47 9.58 -36.70
C GLU A 181 -21.80 8.43 -35.95
N LYS A 182 -21.73 8.49 -34.63
CA LYS A 182 -21.13 7.42 -33.82
C LYS A 182 -21.81 6.06 -34.03
N TYR A 183 -23.14 5.99 -33.89
CA TYR A 183 -23.87 4.72 -34.03
C TYR A 183 -24.00 4.24 -35.48
N THR A 184 -23.90 5.13 -36.47
CA THR A 184 -23.81 4.71 -37.88
C THR A 184 -22.45 4.11 -38.17
N VAL A 185 -21.36 4.73 -37.73
CA VAL A 185 -19.98 4.23 -37.92
C VAL A 185 -19.78 2.87 -37.23
N GLU A 186 -20.25 2.69 -35.99
CA GLU A 186 -20.16 1.41 -35.27
C GLU A 186 -20.86 0.25 -36.01
N LYS A 187 -21.98 0.53 -36.71
CA LYS A 187 -22.71 -0.46 -37.48
C LYS A 187 -21.92 -0.97 -38.71
N TYR A 188 -21.01 -0.17 -39.24
CA TYR A 188 -20.16 -0.54 -40.38
C TYR A 188 -18.85 -1.22 -39.96
N GLU A 189 -18.30 -0.92 -38.77
CA GLU A 189 -17.12 -1.62 -38.24
C GLU A 189 -17.41 -3.06 -37.77
N ALA A 190 -18.68 -3.41 -37.54
CA ALA A 190 -19.10 -4.72 -37.03
C ALA A 190 -19.47 -5.75 -38.12
N ARG A 191 -19.22 -5.45 -39.40
CA ARG A 191 -19.43 -6.34 -40.56
C ARG A 191 -18.11 -6.75 -41.19
#